data_AF-A0A942R8G5-F1
#
_entry.id   AF-A0A942R8G5-F1
#
_cell.length_a   1.000
_cell.length_b   1.000
_cell.length_c   1.000
_cell.angle_alpha   90.00
_cell.angle_beta   90.00
_cell.angle_gamma   90.00
#
_symmetry.space_group_name_H-M   'P 1'
#
loop_
_entity.id
_entity.type
_entity.pdbx_description
1 polymer ?
#
loop_
_entity_poly.entity_id
_entity_poly.type
_entity_poly.pdbx_seq_one_letter_code
_entity_poly.pdbx_strand_id
1 'polypeptide(L)'
;MRNDKGSALIIVLVAVAVFSFLGVSLLNVSMAGIHVSRHFANGDKAYYAAEAGIEKAIAYLSKEFNYQFDNELNENETDFFVEVLKPSGNSRFITSTGTAEGKTRTINVLVEIQPLYSNALLSTSNITMHNSNVIGTVRASGSVSMNDSEISRNDSNGINGSVHAITFAFSGNNSVSDWLSFKSDGNNPVSFSGQSSNVFIGKPSPKTYYHSNRGEMIEDGMYDPDLELPVIPPIDFSVYTNDIANNPHEWVVIEGGGVYKVEGGAPPEWEGKKIFINGNKLEIGGSYDENFIFEGLIVVTGQLQVKGQINKDVEARAIFVVDKNVDFIPGQPVQMGGRNLFYSNADIFVRSSNDGTRIKAKGIFIARANLRLRGVELEYNTDMLLLHSHLLPGLAPVKYQWINPNPRR
;
A
#
# COMPACT_ATOMS: atom_id res chain seq x y z
N MET A 1 -30.95 74.37 51.16
CA MET A 1 -30.19 73.49 50.25
C MET A 1 -28.69 73.41 50.64
N ARG A 2 -28.36 73.04 51.88
CA ARG A 2 -26.96 73.10 52.38
C ARG A 2 -26.42 71.76 52.92
N ASN A 3 -27.12 70.64 52.67
CA ASN A 3 -26.78 69.32 53.25
C ASN A 3 -26.44 68.20 52.24
N ASP A 4 -26.43 68.46 50.93
CA ASP A 4 -26.22 67.39 49.92
C ASP A 4 -24.74 67.17 49.52
N LYS A 5 -23.81 67.97 50.05
CA LYS A 5 -22.37 67.85 49.70
C LYS A 5 -21.71 66.60 50.32
N GLY A 6 -22.27 66.02 51.38
CA GLY A 6 -21.76 64.80 52.00
C GLY A 6 -22.22 63.52 51.31
N SER A 7 -23.41 63.50 50.70
CA SER A 7 -23.96 62.30 50.06
C SER A 7 -23.26 61.96 48.75
N ALA A 8 -22.82 62.97 47.99
CA ALA A 8 -22.08 62.75 46.74
C ALA A 8 -20.75 61.99 46.97
N LEU A 9 -20.02 62.30 48.05
CA LEU A 9 -18.78 61.61 48.40
C LEU A 9 -19.02 60.14 48.75
N ILE A 10 -20.08 59.85 49.51
CA ILE A 10 -20.46 58.49 49.90
C ILE A 10 -20.83 57.68 48.65
N ILE A 11 -21.59 58.25 47.72
CA ILE A 11 -21.99 57.57 46.47
C ILE A 11 -20.76 57.23 45.62
N VAL A 12 -19.81 58.16 45.47
CA VAL A 12 -18.56 57.91 44.73
C VAL A 12 -17.75 56.81 45.41
N LEU A 13 -17.64 56.82 46.73
CA LEU A 13 -16.92 55.79 47.48
C LEU A 13 -17.53 54.40 47.27
N VAL A 14 -18.86 54.30 47.34
CA VAL A 14 -19.60 53.05 47.08
C VAL A 14 -19.40 52.59 45.63
N ALA A 15 -19.47 53.51 44.67
CA ALA A 15 -19.25 53.19 43.26
C ALA A 15 -17.83 52.65 43.03
N VAL A 16 -16.80 53.32 43.57
CA VAL A 16 -15.40 52.87 43.48
C VAL A 16 -15.23 51.50 44.14
N ALA A 17 -15.86 51.25 45.29
CA ALA A 17 -15.82 49.95 45.95
C ALA A 17 -16.44 48.85 45.06
N VAL A 18 -17.63 49.08 44.50
CA VAL A 18 -18.30 48.14 43.60
C VAL A 18 -17.46 47.86 42.35
N PHE A 19 -16.90 48.90 41.71
CA PHE A 19 -16.01 48.74 40.56
C PHE A 19 -14.73 48.00 40.92
N SER A 20 -14.18 48.20 42.12
CA SER A 20 -13.00 47.48 42.59
C SER A 20 -13.30 45.99 42.76
N PHE A 21 -14.43 45.63 43.38
CA PHE A 21 -14.87 44.23 43.49
C PHE A 21 -15.09 43.58 42.12
N LEU A 22 -15.69 44.32 41.19
CA LEU A 22 -15.93 43.83 39.83
C LEU A 22 -14.62 43.65 39.05
N GLY A 23 -13.66 44.57 39.23
CA GLY A 23 -12.32 44.48 38.66
C GLY A 23 -11.54 43.26 39.16
N VAL A 24 -11.57 42.99 40.48
CA VAL A 24 -10.93 41.79 41.06
C VAL A 24 -11.58 40.50 40.56
N SER A 25 -12.92 40.47 40.43
CA SER A 25 -13.65 39.32 39.90
C SER A 25 -13.24 39.01 38.44
N LEU A 26 -13.14 40.02 37.59
CA LEU A 26 -12.71 39.87 36.19
C LEU A 26 -11.26 39.38 36.07
N LEU A 27 -10.36 39.85 36.94
CA LEU A 27 -8.97 39.38 36.98
C LEU A 27 -8.89 37.89 37.33
N ASN A 28 -9.69 37.43 38.29
CA ASN A 28 -9.73 36.01 38.66
C ASN A 28 -10.22 35.11 37.51
N VAL A 29 -11.27 35.53 36.79
CA VAL A 29 -11.75 34.81 35.60
C VAL A 29 -10.68 34.77 34.50
N SER A 30 -9.95 35.87 34.31
CA SER A 30 -8.88 35.95 33.31
C SER A 30 -7.70 35.03 33.66
N MET A 31 -7.28 34.98 34.92
CA MET A 31 -6.24 34.05 35.38
C MET A 31 -6.65 32.59 35.19
N ALA A 32 -7.90 32.25 35.53
CA ALA A 32 -8.44 30.92 35.28
C ALA A 32 -8.41 30.56 33.78
N GLY A 33 -8.80 31.51 32.91
CA GLY A 33 -8.72 31.33 31.46
C GLY A 33 -7.29 31.06 30.96
N ILE A 34 -6.30 31.78 31.47
CA ILE A 34 -4.88 31.56 31.11
C ILE A 34 -4.40 30.17 31.55
N HIS A 35 -4.76 29.73 32.76
CA HIS A 35 -4.39 28.39 33.24
C HIS A 35 -5.04 27.27 32.41
N VAL A 36 -6.32 27.43 32.09
CA VAL A 36 -7.06 26.49 31.22
C VAL A 36 -6.44 26.45 29.82
N SER A 37 -6.13 27.60 29.24
CA SER A 37 -5.49 27.71 27.92
C SER A 37 -4.11 27.06 27.89
N ARG A 38 -3.27 27.29 28.91
CA ARG A 38 -1.97 26.60 29.03
C ARG A 38 -2.13 25.09 29.19
N HIS A 39 -3.12 24.64 29.95
CA HIS A 39 -3.40 23.21 30.08
C HIS A 39 -3.81 22.56 28.77
N PHE A 40 -4.62 23.23 27.95
CA PHE A 40 -4.96 22.77 26.61
C PHE A 40 -3.73 22.77 25.70
N ALA A 41 -2.99 23.87 25.64
CA ALA A 41 -1.78 23.98 24.81
C ALA A 41 -0.75 22.89 25.15
N ASN A 42 -0.52 22.60 26.43
CA ASN A 42 0.41 21.55 26.84
C ASN A 42 -0.14 20.15 26.54
N GLY A 43 -1.47 19.98 26.61
CA GLY A 43 -2.13 18.75 26.19
C GLY A 43 -1.97 18.50 24.68
N ASP A 44 -2.05 19.54 23.86
CA ASP A 44 -1.86 19.46 22.41
C ASP A 44 -0.39 19.18 22.06
N LYS A 45 0.57 19.82 22.75
CA LYS A 45 2.00 19.50 22.62
C LYS A 45 2.28 18.03 22.92
N ALA A 46 1.73 17.49 24.01
CA ALA A 46 1.89 16.09 24.38
C ALA A 46 1.25 15.15 23.35
N TYR A 47 0.11 15.53 22.75
CA TYR A 47 -0.52 14.78 21.67
C TYR A 47 0.36 14.73 20.42
N TYR A 48 0.89 15.88 19.96
CA TYR A 48 1.78 15.92 18.81
C TYR A 48 3.09 15.16 19.03
N ALA A 49 3.62 15.17 20.25
CA ALA A 49 4.77 14.33 20.60
C ALA A 49 4.43 12.83 20.48
N ALA A 50 3.25 12.41 20.95
CA ALA A 50 2.81 11.02 20.80
C ALA A 50 2.61 10.64 19.32
N GLU A 51 2.01 11.52 18.52
CA GLU A 51 1.81 11.33 17.08
C GLU A 51 3.15 11.21 16.34
N ALA A 52 4.12 12.08 16.63
CA ALA A 52 5.47 11.98 16.08
C ALA A 52 6.13 10.63 16.40
N GLY A 53 5.92 10.10 17.60
CA GLY A 53 6.37 8.76 17.98
C GLY A 53 5.72 7.64 17.16
N ILE A 54 4.41 7.72 16.89
CA ILE A 54 3.70 6.79 16.01
C ILE A 54 4.25 6.85 14.58
N GLU A 55 4.37 8.04 14.00
CA GLU A 55 4.85 8.24 12.64
C GLU A 55 6.29 7.74 12.47
N LYS A 56 7.15 8.04 13.44
CA LYS A 56 8.51 7.48 13.51
C LYS A 56 8.44 5.95 13.55
N ALA A 57 7.56 5.38 14.38
CA ALA A 57 7.46 3.95 14.51
C ALA A 57 7.01 3.26 13.22
N ILE A 58 6.00 3.81 12.54
CA ILE A 58 5.53 3.35 11.23
C ILE A 58 6.66 3.47 10.19
N ALA A 59 7.43 4.55 10.20
CA ALA A 59 8.55 4.75 9.27
C ALA A 59 9.67 3.71 9.46
N TYR A 60 9.95 3.24 10.68
CA TYR A 60 10.89 2.13 10.90
C TYR A 60 10.28 0.78 10.54
N LEU A 61 9.04 0.51 10.95
CA LEU A 61 8.36 -0.75 10.66
C LEU A 61 8.11 -0.98 9.17
N SER A 62 7.96 0.09 8.38
CA SER A 62 7.86 -0.01 6.91
C SER A 62 9.19 -0.38 6.23
N LYS A 63 10.33 -0.13 6.88
CA LYS A 63 11.65 -0.58 6.40
C LYS A 63 11.97 -1.99 6.88
N GLU A 64 11.72 -2.25 8.16
CA GLU A 64 11.96 -3.54 8.79
C GLU A 64 10.85 -3.83 9.81
N PHE A 65 9.91 -4.69 9.45
CA PHE A 65 8.75 -4.97 10.30
C PHE A 65 9.07 -5.73 11.58
N ASN A 66 10.27 -6.31 11.66
CA ASN A 66 10.76 -6.98 12.86
C ASN A 66 11.58 -6.06 13.78
N TYR A 67 11.77 -4.80 13.37
CA TYR A 67 12.51 -3.79 14.12
C TYR A 67 11.99 -3.70 15.56
N GLN A 68 12.94 -3.67 16.50
CA GLN A 68 12.67 -3.45 17.91
C GLN A 68 13.12 -2.03 18.23
N PHE A 69 12.22 -1.26 18.84
CA PHE A 69 12.55 0.09 19.28
C PHE A 69 13.33 -0.01 20.58
N ASP A 70 14.49 0.66 20.61
CA ASP A 70 15.12 0.97 21.87
C ASP A 70 14.28 2.05 22.55
N ASN A 71 13.83 1.74 23.76
CA ASN A 71 12.75 2.39 24.49
C ASN A 71 13.01 3.86 24.93
N GLU A 72 14.09 4.50 24.49
CA GLU A 72 14.46 5.82 24.98
C GLU A 72 15.00 6.71 23.85
N LEU A 73 14.24 7.75 23.50
CA LEU A 73 14.68 8.85 22.67
C LEU A 73 14.29 10.15 23.37
N ASN A 74 15.20 10.66 24.21
CA ASN A 74 15.09 11.98 24.81
C ASN A 74 15.70 13.01 23.86
N GLU A 75 14.88 13.70 23.10
CA GLU A 75 15.30 14.85 22.30
C GLU A 75 14.44 16.08 22.66
N ASN A 76 14.85 16.77 23.75
CA ASN A 76 14.40 18.11 24.21
C ASN A 76 13.05 18.17 24.97
N GLU A 77 12.51 19.39 25.16
CA GLU A 77 11.35 19.75 26.02
C GLU A 77 10.06 18.93 25.84
N THR A 78 10.00 18.10 24.81
CA THR A 78 8.91 17.15 24.54
C THR A 78 9.50 15.77 24.29
N ASP A 79 9.22 14.84 25.19
CA ASP A 79 9.65 13.45 25.06
C ASP A 79 8.49 12.61 24.56
N PHE A 80 8.79 11.54 23.83
CA PHE A 80 7.82 10.50 23.54
C PHE A 80 8.44 9.11 23.77
N PHE A 81 7.60 8.19 24.20
CA PHE A 81 7.95 6.79 24.45
C PHE A 81 7.13 5.90 23.52
N VAL A 82 7.79 5.07 22.72
CA VAL A 82 7.13 4.13 21.80
C VAL A 82 7.34 2.71 22.28
N GLU A 83 6.24 1.99 22.48
CA GLU A 83 6.22 0.55 22.70
C GLU A 83 5.59 -0.14 21.48
N VAL A 84 6.23 -1.20 20.99
CA VAL A 84 5.70 -2.01 19.88
C VAL A 84 5.51 -3.44 20.35
N LEU A 85 4.25 -3.84 20.52
CA LEU A 85 3.86 -5.20 20.83
C LEU A 85 3.66 -6.02 19.55
N LYS A 86 3.97 -7.32 19.60
CA LYS A 86 3.80 -8.26 18.49
C LYS A 86 2.62 -9.20 18.76
N PRO A 87 1.36 -8.77 18.57
CA PRO A 87 0.19 -9.61 18.85
C PRO A 87 0.08 -10.80 17.88
N SER A 88 0.59 -10.68 16.65
CA SER A 88 0.66 -11.77 15.68
C SER A 88 1.86 -11.60 14.73
N GLY A 89 2.16 -12.61 13.90
CA GLY A 89 3.26 -12.54 12.94
C GLY A 89 3.18 -11.33 12.00
N ASN A 90 1.97 -10.98 11.55
CA ASN A 90 1.73 -9.94 10.54
C ASN A 90 1.16 -8.64 11.11
N SER A 91 1.05 -8.50 12.43
CA SER A 91 0.55 -7.27 13.04
C SER A 91 1.43 -6.80 14.21
N ARG A 92 1.43 -5.48 14.42
CA ARG A 92 2.16 -4.75 15.44
C ARG A 92 1.17 -3.81 16.10
N PHE A 93 1.16 -3.79 17.42
CA PHE A 93 0.38 -2.82 18.17
C PHE A 93 1.35 -1.79 18.72
N ILE A 94 1.26 -0.57 18.21
CA ILE A 94 2.14 0.54 18.57
C ILE A 94 1.42 1.40 19.60
N THR A 95 2.06 1.62 20.74
CA THR A 95 1.63 2.56 21.76
C THR A 95 2.67 3.65 21.87
N SER A 96 2.30 4.90 21.61
CA SER A 96 3.17 6.05 21.78
C SER A 96 2.64 6.95 22.88
N THR A 97 3.46 7.26 23.88
CA THR A 97 3.14 8.19 24.97
C THR A 97 4.00 9.44 24.87
N GLY A 98 3.40 10.56 24.50
CA GLY A 98 4.04 11.87 24.46
C GLY A 98 3.87 12.62 25.77
N THR A 99 4.93 13.32 26.20
CA THR A 99 4.97 14.11 27.43
C THR A 99 5.43 15.54 27.13
N ALA A 100 4.67 16.53 27.59
CA ALA A 100 5.02 17.95 27.48
C ALA A 100 4.62 18.71 28.75
N GLU A 101 5.58 19.35 29.41
CA GLU A 101 5.36 20.16 30.63
C GLU A 101 4.51 19.42 31.71
N GLY A 102 4.78 18.13 31.92
CA GLY A 102 4.07 17.28 32.90
C GLY A 102 2.68 16.79 32.47
N LYS A 103 2.24 17.11 31.24
CA LYS A 103 1.07 16.49 30.62
C LYS A 103 1.49 15.29 29.78
N THR A 104 0.71 14.23 29.84
CA THR A 104 0.93 13.01 29.06
C THR A 104 -0.27 12.74 28.17
N ARG A 105 0.00 12.24 26.96
CA ARG A 105 -1.00 11.73 26.02
C ARG A 105 -0.50 10.43 25.44
N THR A 106 -1.37 9.44 25.37
CA THR A 106 -1.05 8.13 24.78
C THR A 106 -1.93 7.91 23.56
N ILE A 107 -1.32 7.47 22.47
CA ILE A 107 -2.00 7.07 21.25
C ILE A 107 -1.66 5.62 20.93
N ASN A 108 -2.65 4.87 20.46
CA ASN A 108 -2.50 3.47 20.08
C ASN A 108 -2.85 3.27 18.61
N VAL A 109 -2.02 2.51 17.90
CA VAL A 109 -2.20 2.20 16.49
C VAL A 109 -1.95 0.73 16.26
N LEU A 110 -2.90 0.04 15.62
CA LEU A 110 -2.67 -1.29 15.08
C LEU A 110 -2.08 -1.15 13.69
N VAL A 111 -0.90 -1.71 13.49
CA VAL A 111 -0.16 -1.71 12.25
C VAL A 111 -0.08 -3.13 11.72
N GLU A 112 -0.67 -3.40 10.57
CA GLU A 112 -0.64 -4.71 9.93
C GLU A 112 0.21 -4.66 8.67
N ILE A 113 1.16 -5.58 8.53
CA ILE A 113 1.59 -5.98 7.19
C ILE A 113 0.41 -6.69 6.59
N GLN A 114 -0.24 -6.00 5.66
CA GLN A 114 -1.05 -6.73 4.72
C GLN A 114 -0.05 -7.40 3.78
N PRO A 115 -0.05 -8.74 3.69
CA PRO A 115 0.75 -9.37 2.67
C PRO A 115 0.32 -8.75 1.36
N LEU A 116 1.29 -8.32 0.52
CA LEU A 116 1.01 -7.64 -0.74
C LEU A 116 -0.17 -8.33 -1.38
N TYR A 117 -1.28 -7.60 -1.44
CA TYR A 117 -2.63 -8.09 -1.64
C TYR A 117 -2.68 -9.32 -2.54
N SER A 118 -3.62 -10.24 -2.31
CA SER A 118 -3.89 -11.43 -3.13
C SER A 118 -4.31 -11.12 -4.58
N ASN A 119 -3.47 -10.35 -5.25
CA ASN A 119 -3.63 -9.70 -6.52
C ASN A 119 -2.81 -10.46 -7.53
N ALA A 120 -3.49 -10.95 -8.55
CA ALA A 120 -2.85 -11.38 -9.79
C ALA A 120 -2.15 -10.19 -10.46
N LEU A 121 -2.80 -9.03 -10.45
CA LEU A 121 -2.34 -7.81 -11.12
C LEU A 121 -2.37 -6.62 -10.18
N LEU A 122 -1.25 -5.89 -10.12
CA LEU A 122 -1.13 -4.64 -9.37
C LEU A 122 -0.45 -3.59 -10.25
N SER A 123 -1.07 -2.42 -10.39
CA SER A 123 -0.46 -1.27 -11.07
C SER A 123 -0.66 0.02 -10.27
N THR A 124 0.37 0.85 -10.14
CA THR A 124 0.19 2.22 -9.58
C THR A 124 -0.25 3.24 -10.63
N SER A 125 -0.54 2.81 -11.86
CA SER A 125 -1.13 3.63 -12.92
C SER A 125 -2.28 2.85 -13.57
N ASN A 126 -2.30 2.72 -14.90
CA ASN A 126 -3.39 2.09 -15.63
C ASN A 126 -3.14 0.61 -15.91
N ILE A 127 -4.22 -0.18 -15.88
CA ILE A 127 -4.26 -1.56 -16.37
C ILE A 127 -5.07 -1.59 -17.66
N THR A 128 -4.54 -2.16 -18.74
CA THR A 128 -5.27 -2.39 -20.00
C THR A 128 -5.24 -3.87 -20.34
N MET A 129 -6.40 -4.48 -20.55
CA MET A 129 -6.54 -5.89 -20.88
C MET A 129 -7.31 -6.06 -22.18
N HIS A 130 -6.79 -6.89 -23.08
CA HIS A 130 -7.43 -7.25 -24.34
C HIS A 130 -7.41 -8.77 -24.53
N ASN A 131 -8.55 -9.41 -24.80
CA ASN A 131 -8.63 -10.88 -24.94
C ASN A 131 -7.93 -11.65 -23.80
N SER A 132 -8.04 -11.17 -22.56
CA SER A 132 -7.30 -11.72 -21.41
C SER A 132 -8.24 -12.28 -20.35
N ASN A 133 -7.91 -13.40 -19.74
CA ASN A 133 -8.59 -13.99 -18.59
C ASN A 133 -7.67 -13.93 -17.38
N VAL A 134 -8.13 -13.34 -16.29
CA VAL A 134 -7.37 -13.23 -15.04
C VAL A 134 -8.15 -13.93 -13.93
N ILE A 135 -7.58 -15.00 -13.38
CA ILE A 135 -8.09 -15.71 -12.21
C ILE A 135 -7.37 -15.13 -10.98
N GLY A 136 -7.97 -14.15 -10.32
CA GLY A 136 -7.41 -13.49 -9.13
C GLY A 136 -7.71 -11.99 -9.07
N THR A 137 -7.25 -11.34 -8.01
CA THR A 137 -7.59 -9.92 -7.79
C THR A 137 -6.80 -9.00 -8.70
N VAL A 138 -7.45 -7.96 -9.21
CA VAL A 138 -6.83 -6.91 -10.02
C VAL A 138 -6.94 -5.60 -9.26
N ARG A 139 -5.83 -4.88 -9.12
CA ARG A 139 -5.81 -3.57 -8.44
C ARG A 139 -5.00 -2.56 -9.25
N ALA A 140 -5.59 -1.40 -9.50
CA ALA A 140 -4.95 -0.27 -10.15
C ALA A 140 -5.14 0.99 -9.30
N SER A 141 -4.12 1.85 -9.19
CA SER A 141 -4.30 3.21 -8.66
C SER A 141 -4.88 4.17 -9.71
N GLY A 142 -4.76 3.84 -11.00
CA GLY A 142 -5.37 4.56 -12.12
C GLY A 142 -6.55 3.80 -12.74
N SER A 143 -6.70 3.90 -14.06
CA SER A 143 -7.81 3.30 -14.81
C SER A 143 -7.60 1.81 -15.09
N VAL A 144 -8.69 1.02 -15.05
CA VAL A 144 -8.70 -0.34 -15.62
C VAL A 144 -9.56 -0.32 -16.90
N SER A 145 -8.97 -0.69 -18.04
CA SER A 145 -9.64 -0.83 -19.33
C SER A 145 -9.61 -2.29 -19.78
N MET A 146 -10.76 -2.82 -20.19
CA MET A 146 -10.92 -4.23 -20.58
C MET A 146 -11.65 -4.32 -21.92
N ASN A 147 -11.13 -5.13 -22.85
CA ASN A 147 -11.77 -5.46 -24.12
C ASN A 147 -11.72 -6.99 -24.32
N ASP A 148 -12.86 -7.64 -24.56
CA ASP A 148 -12.97 -9.10 -24.66
C ASP A 148 -12.22 -9.86 -23.53
N SER A 149 -12.23 -9.31 -22.31
CA SER A 149 -11.45 -9.83 -21.18
C SER A 149 -12.36 -10.21 -20.01
N GLU A 150 -11.88 -11.14 -19.21
CA GLU A 150 -12.58 -11.68 -18.05
C GLU A 150 -11.69 -11.58 -16.81
N ILE A 151 -12.30 -11.19 -15.68
CA ILE A 151 -11.69 -11.35 -14.37
C ILE A 151 -12.61 -12.30 -13.61
N SER A 152 -12.12 -13.51 -13.37
CA SER A 152 -12.81 -14.50 -12.54
C SER A 152 -12.08 -14.63 -11.21
N ARG A 153 -12.80 -14.92 -10.14
CA ARG A 153 -12.18 -15.23 -8.85
C ARG A 153 -12.89 -16.44 -8.26
N ASN A 154 -12.13 -17.32 -7.61
CA ASN A 154 -12.70 -18.38 -6.79
C ASN A 154 -13.20 -17.83 -5.44
N ASP A 155 -12.60 -16.77 -4.86
CA ASP A 155 -12.94 -16.31 -3.49
C ASP A 155 -12.76 -14.78 -3.16
N SER A 156 -13.57 -13.79 -3.63
CA SER A 156 -13.78 -12.39 -3.11
C SER A 156 -13.07 -11.12 -3.70
N ASN A 157 -13.33 -10.69 -4.94
CA ASN A 157 -12.67 -9.52 -5.59
C ASN A 157 -12.73 -8.22 -4.77
N GLY A 158 -11.58 -7.55 -4.61
CA GLY A 158 -11.46 -6.31 -3.84
C GLY A 158 -10.66 -5.25 -4.60
N ILE A 159 -11.30 -4.59 -5.56
CA ILE A 159 -10.76 -3.36 -6.14
C ILE A 159 -10.92 -2.26 -5.09
N ASN A 160 -9.82 -1.88 -4.44
CA ASN A 160 -9.82 -0.75 -3.52
C ASN A 160 -9.08 0.39 -4.18
N GLY A 161 -9.85 1.21 -4.88
CA GLY A 161 -9.44 2.27 -5.79
C GLY A 161 -10.67 2.70 -6.60
N SER A 162 -10.63 3.88 -7.18
CA SER A 162 -11.58 4.19 -8.23
C SER A 162 -11.28 3.29 -9.42
N VAL A 163 -12.23 2.46 -9.88
CA VAL A 163 -12.10 2.01 -11.27
C VAL A 163 -12.44 3.23 -12.12
N HIS A 164 -11.41 4.02 -12.38
CA HIS A 164 -11.49 5.22 -13.18
C HIS A 164 -11.53 4.82 -14.64
N ALA A 165 -12.51 4.02 -15.05
CA ALA A 165 -12.73 3.84 -16.46
C ALA A 165 -13.33 5.17 -16.95
N ILE A 166 -12.48 6.05 -17.50
CA ILE A 166 -12.95 7.18 -18.34
C ILE A 166 -13.84 6.60 -19.46
N THR A 167 -13.73 5.30 -19.73
CA THR A 167 -14.77 4.50 -20.38
C THR A 167 -14.68 3.05 -19.87
N PHE A 168 -15.68 2.55 -19.13
CA PHE A 168 -15.95 1.10 -19.17
C PHE A 168 -16.60 0.84 -20.52
N ALA A 169 -15.76 0.71 -21.55
CA ALA A 169 -16.20 0.17 -22.81
C ALA A 169 -16.10 -1.35 -22.66
N PHE A 170 -17.18 -1.99 -22.22
CA PHE A 170 -17.34 -3.39 -22.56
C PHE A 170 -17.63 -3.44 -24.06
N SER A 171 -16.58 -3.45 -24.88
CA SER A 171 -16.71 -4.00 -26.21
C SER A 171 -16.56 -5.52 -26.09
N GLY A 172 -17.56 -6.23 -26.61
CA GLY A 172 -17.61 -7.69 -26.60
C GLY A 172 -18.04 -8.34 -25.29
N ASN A 173 -17.83 -9.65 -25.21
CA ASN A 173 -18.35 -10.50 -24.13
C ASN A 173 -17.38 -10.47 -22.93
N ASN A 174 -17.66 -9.60 -21.95
CA ASN A 174 -16.86 -9.47 -20.73
C ASN A 174 -17.71 -9.90 -19.51
N SER A 175 -17.08 -10.51 -18.52
CA SER A 175 -17.69 -10.95 -17.25
C SER A 175 -16.81 -10.58 -16.06
N VAL A 176 -17.46 -10.17 -14.97
CA VAL A 176 -16.85 -10.04 -13.63
C VAL A 176 -17.78 -10.80 -12.69
N SER A 177 -17.30 -11.88 -12.07
CA SER A 177 -18.15 -12.82 -11.33
C SER A 177 -18.38 -12.47 -9.86
N ASP A 178 -17.92 -11.31 -9.38
CA ASP A 178 -17.82 -11.00 -7.95
C ASP A 178 -17.94 -9.50 -7.65
N TRP A 179 -17.95 -9.14 -6.36
CA TRP A 179 -18.11 -7.77 -5.86
C TRP A 179 -17.13 -6.80 -6.52
N LEU A 180 -17.69 -5.73 -7.06
CA LEU A 180 -16.96 -4.63 -7.67
C LEU A 180 -17.18 -3.39 -6.79
N SER A 181 -16.15 -3.00 -6.05
CA SER A 181 -16.17 -1.74 -5.29
C SER A 181 -15.61 -0.62 -6.18
N PHE A 182 -16.29 0.52 -6.17
CA PHE A 182 -15.86 1.73 -6.85
C PHE A 182 -15.72 2.84 -5.83
N LYS A 183 -14.53 3.43 -5.72
CA LYS A 183 -14.41 4.79 -5.19
C LYS A 183 -14.66 5.75 -6.37
N SER A 184 -15.45 6.80 -6.18
CA SER A 184 -15.55 7.89 -7.16
C SER A 184 -14.88 9.09 -6.52
N ASP A 185 -14.04 9.80 -7.27
CA ASP A 185 -13.41 11.06 -6.82
C ASP A 185 -14.40 12.24 -6.81
N GLY A 186 -15.69 11.99 -7.09
CA GLY A 186 -16.74 13.00 -7.17
C GLY A 186 -16.76 13.81 -8.47
N ASN A 187 -15.67 13.82 -9.24
CA ASN A 187 -15.53 14.60 -10.48
C ASN A 187 -15.78 13.77 -11.74
N ASN A 188 -15.71 12.44 -11.65
CA ASN A 188 -15.92 11.54 -12.77
C ASN A 188 -16.96 10.47 -12.39
N PRO A 189 -18.20 10.55 -12.90
CA PRO A 189 -19.19 9.50 -12.66
C PRO A 189 -18.73 8.20 -13.32
N VAL A 190 -18.88 7.08 -12.59
CA VAL A 190 -18.67 5.74 -13.15
C VAL A 190 -19.71 5.53 -14.24
N SER A 191 -19.28 5.50 -15.51
CA SER A 191 -20.15 5.25 -16.64
C SER A 191 -19.93 3.83 -17.16
N PHE A 192 -21.00 3.06 -17.26
CA PHE A 192 -20.99 1.74 -17.90
C PHE A 192 -21.55 1.89 -19.31
N SER A 193 -20.75 1.58 -20.33
CA SER A 193 -21.21 1.54 -21.72
C SER A 193 -20.96 0.15 -22.31
N GLY A 194 -22.04 -0.61 -22.53
CA GLY A 194 -21.98 -1.94 -23.14
C GLY A 194 -23.25 -2.76 -22.89
N GLN A 195 -23.57 -3.67 -23.82
CA GLN A 195 -24.63 -4.67 -23.64
C GLN A 195 -24.08 -5.88 -22.88
N SER A 196 -23.89 -5.77 -21.57
CA SER A 196 -23.55 -6.92 -20.73
C SER A 196 -24.81 -7.40 -20.01
N SER A 197 -25.17 -8.67 -20.20
CA SER A 197 -26.42 -9.24 -19.69
C SER A 197 -26.46 -9.46 -18.17
N ASN A 198 -25.34 -9.38 -17.44
CA ASN A 198 -25.28 -9.67 -16.00
C ASN A 198 -24.18 -8.87 -15.27
N VAL A 199 -24.38 -7.58 -15.02
CA VAL A 199 -23.56 -6.84 -14.04
C VAL A 199 -24.35 -6.75 -12.73
N PHE A 200 -23.97 -7.55 -11.73
CA PHE A 200 -24.55 -7.44 -10.39
C PHE A 200 -23.89 -6.26 -9.66
N ILE A 201 -24.46 -5.07 -9.83
CA ILE A 201 -24.06 -3.90 -9.04
C ILE A 201 -24.68 -4.06 -7.64
N GLY A 202 -23.90 -4.56 -6.69
CA GLY A 202 -24.21 -4.37 -5.27
C GLY A 202 -24.33 -2.86 -5.03
N LYS A 203 -25.42 -2.40 -4.41
CA LYS A 203 -25.56 -0.97 -4.06
C LYS A 203 -24.28 -0.54 -3.31
N PRO A 204 -23.63 0.58 -3.68
CA PRO A 204 -22.58 1.14 -2.85
C PRO A 204 -23.23 1.51 -1.51
N SER A 205 -23.04 0.69 -0.49
CA SER A 205 -23.43 1.03 0.88
C SER A 205 -22.30 1.88 1.44
N PRO A 206 -22.55 3.12 1.87
CA PRO A 206 -21.59 3.90 2.67
C PRO A 206 -21.46 3.36 4.10
N LYS A 207 -22.01 2.18 4.39
CA LYS A 207 -22.03 1.57 5.73
C LYS A 207 -21.62 0.12 5.61
N THR A 208 -20.40 -0.17 6.04
CA THR A 208 -19.93 -1.52 6.32
C THR A 208 -20.57 -1.97 7.63
N TYR A 209 -21.51 -2.91 7.56
CA TYR A 209 -22.12 -3.48 8.75
C TYR A 209 -21.30 -4.68 9.23
N TYR A 210 -20.66 -4.58 10.39
CA TYR A 210 -20.09 -5.74 11.07
C TYR A 210 -21.20 -6.47 11.84
N HIS A 211 -21.46 -7.73 11.50
CA HIS A 211 -22.27 -8.61 12.34
C HIS A 211 -21.35 -9.23 13.41
N SER A 212 -21.48 -8.77 14.66
CA SER A 212 -21.05 -9.58 15.79
C SER A 212 -22.09 -10.68 16.05
N ASN A 213 -21.65 -11.86 16.47
CA ASN A 213 -22.52 -13.03 16.77
C ASN A 213 -23.52 -12.81 17.94
N ARG A 214 -23.83 -11.57 18.34
CA ARG A 214 -24.75 -11.23 19.43
C ARG A 214 -25.85 -10.23 19.09
N GLY A 215 -26.11 -9.94 17.81
CA GLY A 215 -27.37 -9.30 17.40
C GLY A 215 -27.60 -7.85 17.87
N GLU A 216 -26.59 -7.19 18.43
CA GLU A 216 -26.64 -5.77 18.73
C GLU A 216 -26.06 -4.98 17.56
N MET A 217 -26.90 -4.12 16.95
CA MET A 217 -26.45 -3.13 15.97
C MET A 217 -25.66 -2.06 16.71
N ILE A 218 -24.35 -2.05 16.53
CA ILE A 218 -23.52 -0.92 16.93
C ILE A 218 -23.69 0.14 15.84
N GLU A 219 -24.41 1.23 16.14
CA GLU A 219 -24.31 2.48 15.36
C GLU A 219 -22.95 3.10 15.66
N ASP A 220 -21.93 2.54 15.02
CA ASP A 220 -20.59 3.09 15.11
C ASP A 220 -20.45 4.15 14.02
N GLY A 221 -20.18 5.39 14.44
CA GLY A 221 -19.64 6.44 13.59
C GLY A 221 -18.21 6.13 13.18
N MET A 222 -17.97 4.90 12.71
CA MET A 222 -16.69 4.45 12.19
C MET A 222 -16.44 5.20 10.90
N TYR A 223 -15.46 6.11 10.97
CA TYR A 223 -14.59 6.40 9.85
C TYR A 223 -14.32 5.08 9.13
N ASP A 224 -14.80 4.95 7.88
CA ASP A 224 -14.12 4.08 6.93
C ASP A 224 -12.75 4.75 6.79
N PRO A 225 -11.67 4.21 7.39
CA PRO A 225 -10.37 4.83 7.22
C PRO A 225 -10.17 4.82 5.72
N ASP A 226 -10.05 6.01 5.12
CA ASP A 226 -9.67 6.13 3.72
C ASP A 226 -8.49 5.17 3.54
N LEU A 227 -8.76 4.03 2.91
CA LEU A 227 -7.73 3.03 2.70
C LEU A 227 -6.91 3.60 1.56
N GLU A 228 -6.08 4.59 1.88
CA GLU A 228 -5.06 5.09 0.99
C GLU A 228 -4.23 3.86 0.62
N LEU A 229 -4.24 3.54 -0.67
CA LEU A 229 -3.34 2.53 -1.16
C LEU A 229 -1.95 3.01 -0.80
N PRO A 230 -1.17 2.23 -0.04
CA PRO A 230 0.19 2.59 0.25
C PRO A 230 0.88 2.81 -1.10
N VAL A 231 1.46 3.99 -1.23
CA VAL A 231 2.30 4.32 -2.38
C VAL A 231 3.38 3.27 -2.39
N ILE A 232 3.34 2.36 -3.38
CA ILE A 232 4.42 1.38 -3.56
C ILE A 232 5.65 2.21 -3.91
N PRO A 233 6.64 2.35 -3.02
CA PRO A 233 7.82 3.12 -3.35
C PRO A 233 8.54 2.43 -4.51
N PRO A 234 9.25 3.17 -5.37
CA PRO A 234 10.19 2.53 -6.28
C PRO A 234 11.12 1.66 -5.45
N ILE A 235 11.37 0.44 -5.91
CA ILE A 235 12.46 -0.32 -5.30
C ILE A 235 13.74 0.45 -5.57
N ASP A 236 14.41 0.86 -4.50
CA ASP A 236 15.75 1.38 -4.58
C ASP A 236 16.71 0.21 -4.80
N PHE A 237 17.28 0.12 -6.00
CA PHE A 237 18.21 -0.94 -6.36
C PHE A 237 19.53 -0.85 -5.56
N SER A 238 19.79 0.26 -4.86
CA SER A 238 20.92 0.37 -3.94
C SER A 238 20.88 -0.68 -2.83
N VAL A 239 19.68 -1.12 -2.42
CA VAL A 239 19.50 -2.17 -1.41
C VAL A 239 20.15 -3.48 -1.85
N TYR A 240 20.04 -3.83 -3.13
CA TYR A 240 20.69 -5.04 -3.66
C TYR A 240 22.20 -4.86 -3.79
N THR A 241 22.69 -3.67 -4.16
CA THR A 241 24.14 -3.44 -4.17
C THR A 241 24.75 -3.60 -2.78
N ASN A 242 24.03 -3.19 -1.73
CA ASN A 242 24.46 -3.41 -0.36
C ASN A 242 24.38 -4.90 0.03
N ASP A 243 23.31 -5.62 -0.35
CA ASP A 243 23.21 -7.06 -0.08
C ASP A 243 24.31 -7.86 -0.81
N ILE A 244 24.64 -7.52 -2.05
CA ILE A 244 25.74 -8.10 -2.82
C ILE A 244 27.07 -7.88 -2.10
N ALA A 245 27.32 -6.67 -1.60
CA ALA A 245 28.54 -6.35 -0.87
C ALA A 245 28.68 -7.18 0.43
N ASN A 246 27.56 -7.41 1.12
CA ASN A 246 27.54 -8.16 2.37
C ASN A 246 27.53 -9.69 2.17
N ASN A 247 26.90 -10.18 1.11
CA ASN A 247 26.67 -11.61 0.85
C ASN A 247 27.11 -12.06 -0.56
N PRO A 248 28.35 -11.77 -1.01
CA PRO A 248 28.74 -11.92 -2.42
C PRO A 248 28.67 -13.36 -2.95
N HIS A 249 28.71 -14.35 -2.07
CA HIS A 249 28.64 -15.78 -2.44
C HIS A 249 27.22 -16.26 -2.76
N GLU A 250 26.19 -15.51 -2.37
CA GLU A 250 24.79 -15.80 -2.73
C GLU A 250 24.40 -15.22 -4.10
N TRP A 251 25.24 -14.33 -4.63
CA TRP A 251 24.95 -13.54 -5.82
C TRP A 251 25.82 -13.93 -7.01
N VAL A 252 25.20 -13.98 -8.19
CA VAL A 252 25.89 -13.92 -9.48
C VAL A 252 25.69 -12.52 -10.02
N VAL A 253 26.77 -11.77 -10.12
CA VAL A 253 26.75 -10.38 -10.59
C VAL A 253 27.23 -10.33 -12.04
N ILE A 254 26.39 -9.80 -12.92
CA ILE A 254 26.66 -9.64 -14.34
C ILE A 254 26.73 -8.15 -14.64
N GLU A 255 27.95 -7.67 -14.84
CA GLU A 255 28.24 -6.27 -15.15
C GLU A 255 28.38 -6.06 -16.67
N GLY A 256 27.81 -4.96 -17.17
CA GLY A 256 28.04 -4.50 -18.54
C GLY A 256 26.78 -3.95 -19.18
N GLY A 257 26.85 -2.73 -19.73
CA GLY A 257 25.74 -2.03 -20.39
C GLY A 257 25.23 -2.64 -21.70
N GLY A 258 25.40 -3.95 -21.91
CA GLY A 258 24.97 -4.69 -23.09
C GLY A 258 23.59 -5.32 -22.97
N VAL A 259 23.26 -6.15 -23.96
CA VAL A 259 22.14 -7.08 -23.93
C VAL A 259 22.67 -8.43 -23.47
N TYR A 260 22.23 -8.88 -22.29
CA TYR A 260 22.55 -10.24 -21.84
C TYR A 260 21.50 -11.19 -22.39
N LYS A 261 21.93 -12.21 -23.13
CA LYS A 261 21.04 -13.21 -23.73
C LYS A 261 21.20 -14.54 -23.03
N VAL A 262 20.09 -15.14 -22.62
CA VAL A 262 20.06 -16.51 -22.13
C VAL A 262 19.33 -17.37 -23.16
N GLU A 263 20.10 -18.20 -23.87
CA GLU A 263 19.59 -19.18 -24.84
C GLU A 263 19.77 -20.59 -24.24
N GLY A 264 18.74 -21.43 -24.27
CA GLY A 264 18.87 -22.85 -23.88
C GLY A 264 18.72 -23.19 -22.39
N GLY A 265 18.09 -22.33 -21.58
CA GLY A 265 17.87 -22.56 -20.14
C GLY A 265 18.75 -21.69 -19.24
N ALA A 266 18.50 -21.68 -17.93
CA ALA A 266 19.37 -20.93 -17.02
C ALA A 266 20.77 -21.56 -16.99
N PRO A 267 21.84 -20.76 -17.01
CA PRO A 267 23.18 -21.26 -16.82
C PRO A 267 23.29 -22.06 -15.50
N PRO A 268 24.02 -23.19 -15.47
CA PRO A 268 24.14 -24.01 -14.26
C PRO A 268 24.66 -23.22 -13.04
N GLU A 269 25.48 -22.20 -13.27
CA GLU A 269 25.99 -21.31 -12.23
C GLU A 269 24.90 -20.45 -11.54
N TRP A 270 23.69 -20.38 -12.10
CA TRP A 270 22.56 -19.64 -11.51
C TRP A 270 21.75 -20.48 -10.54
N GLU A 271 21.94 -21.81 -10.52
CA GLU A 271 21.14 -22.71 -9.70
C GLU A 271 21.33 -22.40 -8.20
N GLY A 272 20.22 -22.08 -7.53
CA GLY A 272 20.22 -21.73 -6.10
C GLY A 272 20.88 -20.38 -5.78
N LYS A 273 21.13 -19.52 -6.78
CA LYS A 273 21.72 -18.19 -6.60
C LYS A 273 20.73 -17.07 -6.88
N LYS A 274 21.00 -15.91 -6.27
CA LYS A 274 20.39 -14.64 -6.65
C LYS A 274 21.20 -14.05 -7.81
N ILE A 275 20.54 -13.49 -8.80
CA ILE A 275 21.21 -12.95 -9.99
C ILE A 275 21.02 -11.43 -10.01
N PHE A 276 22.11 -10.67 -10.11
CA PHE A 276 22.08 -9.23 -10.29
C PHE A 276 22.67 -8.86 -11.64
N ILE A 277 21.87 -8.25 -12.49
CA ILE A 277 22.27 -7.82 -13.82
C ILE A 277 22.32 -6.29 -13.85
N ASN A 278 23.55 -5.76 -13.85
CA ASN A 278 23.83 -4.36 -14.02
C ASN A 278 24.06 -4.04 -15.50
N GLY A 279 22.97 -3.93 -16.25
CA GLY A 279 23.03 -3.77 -17.70
C GLY A 279 21.77 -3.14 -18.26
N ASN A 280 21.83 -2.75 -19.53
CA ASN A 280 20.73 -2.05 -20.19
C ASN A 280 19.54 -2.97 -20.46
N LYS A 281 19.79 -4.26 -20.71
CA LYS A 281 18.74 -5.21 -21.06
C LYS A 281 19.11 -6.66 -20.75
N LEU A 282 18.21 -7.38 -20.10
CA LEU A 282 18.18 -8.85 -20.05
C LEU A 282 17.20 -9.36 -21.10
N GLU A 283 17.64 -10.28 -21.96
CA GLU A 283 16.83 -10.98 -22.94
C GLU A 283 16.82 -12.48 -22.62
N ILE A 284 15.65 -13.02 -22.28
CA ILE A 284 15.44 -14.42 -21.96
C ILE A 284 14.82 -15.11 -23.18
N GLY A 285 15.51 -16.14 -23.66
CA GLY A 285 15.16 -16.93 -24.83
C GLY A 285 15.67 -16.34 -26.14
N GLY A 286 15.78 -17.20 -27.15
CA GLY A 286 16.09 -16.84 -28.54
C GLY A 286 15.33 -17.68 -29.57
N SER A 287 14.91 -18.89 -29.18
CA SER A 287 14.09 -19.80 -30.00
C SER A 287 12.84 -20.29 -29.25
N TYR A 288 11.89 -20.87 -29.99
CA TYR A 288 10.56 -21.23 -29.49
C TYR A 288 10.53 -22.38 -28.47
N ASP A 289 11.51 -23.27 -28.55
CA ASP A 289 11.60 -24.48 -27.72
C ASP A 289 12.47 -24.25 -26.47
N GLU A 290 12.99 -23.03 -26.31
CA GLU A 290 13.79 -22.67 -25.14
C GLU A 290 12.88 -22.35 -23.96
N ASN A 291 12.92 -23.26 -22.99
CA ASN A 291 12.33 -23.07 -21.68
C ASN A 291 13.39 -22.59 -20.70
N PHE A 292 13.32 -21.32 -20.31
CA PHE A 292 14.15 -20.77 -19.26
C PHE A 292 13.62 -21.26 -17.90
N ILE A 293 14.26 -22.30 -17.37
CA ILE A 293 13.96 -22.85 -16.04
C ILE A 293 14.85 -22.15 -15.03
N PHE A 294 14.24 -21.45 -14.07
CA PHE A 294 14.96 -20.76 -13.01
C PHE A 294 14.14 -20.72 -11.72
N GLU A 295 14.81 -21.00 -10.60
CA GLU A 295 14.28 -20.85 -9.25
C GLU A 295 15.16 -19.91 -8.45
N GLY A 296 14.60 -18.79 -7.98
CA GLY A 296 15.35 -17.78 -7.23
C GLY A 296 14.90 -16.35 -7.54
N LEU A 297 15.84 -15.42 -7.38
CA LEU A 297 15.64 -13.98 -7.58
C LEU A 297 16.56 -13.48 -8.71
N ILE A 298 16.00 -12.76 -9.68
CA ILE A 298 16.74 -12.00 -10.70
C ILE A 298 16.41 -10.52 -10.55
N VAL A 299 17.45 -9.70 -10.38
CA VAL A 299 17.38 -8.25 -10.30
C VAL A 299 18.02 -7.66 -11.55
N VAL A 300 17.30 -6.80 -12.26
CA VAL A 300 17.74 -6.20 -13.53
C VAL A 300 17.59 -4.69 -13.44
N THR A 301 18.70 -3.95 -13.53
CA THR A 301 18.70 -2.47 -13.52
C THR A 301 18.23 -1.85 -14.86
N GLY A 302 18.15 -2.67 -15.90
CA GLY A 302 17.66 -2.29 -17.23
C GLY A 302 16.27 -2.83 -17.55
N GLN A 303 16.04 -3.13 -18.82
CA GLN A 303 14.81 -3.72 -19.34
C GLN A 303 14.88 -5.26 -19.28
N LEU A 304 13.77 -5.92 -18.99
CA LEU A 304 13.62 -7.35 -19.19
C LEU A 304 12.80 -7.62 -20.45
N GLN A 305 13.32 -8.45 -21.34
CA GLN A 305 12.61 -8.92 -22.52
C GLN A 305 12.53 -10.44 -22.52
N VAL A 306 11.32 -10.98 -22.64
CA VAL A 306 11.08 -12.41 -22.68
C VAL A 306 10.59 -12.78 -24.09
N LYS A 307 11.34 -13.64 -24.77
CA LYS A 307 11.03 -14.14 -26.12
C LYS A 307 10.68 -15.63 -26.14
N GLY A 308 10.99 -16.37 -25.07
CA GLY A 308 10.77 -17.80 -24.95
C GLY A 308 9.79 -18.18 -23.85
N GLN A 309 9.85 -19.44 -23.41
CA GLN A 309 9.07 -19.97 -22.30
C GLN A 309 9.82 -19.76 -20.98
N ILE A 310 9.09 -19.56 -19.89
CA ILE A 310 9.68 -19.45 -18.55
C ILE A 310 9.05 -20.52 -17.66
N ASN A 311 9.86 -21.37 -17.04
CA ASN A 311 9.40 -22.38 -16.09
C ASN A 311 8.24 -23.24 -16.60
N LYS A 312 8.10 -23.40 -17.91
CA LYS A 312 7.00 -24.19 -18.50
C LYS A 312 7.11 -25.63 -18.01
N ASP A 313 5.97 -26.20 -17.60
CA ASP A 313 5.85 -27.58 -17.11
C ASP A 313 6.75 -27.92 -15.90
N VAL A 314 7.25 -26.90 -15.18
CA VAL A 314 8.08 -27.06 -13.98
C VAL A 314 7.50 -26.21 -12.84
N GLU A 315 7.47 -26.73 -11.61
CA GLU A 315 7.02 -26.01 -10.40
C GLU A 315 8.12 -25.11 -9.81
N ALA A 316 8.87 -24.40 -10.66
CA ALA A 316 9.92 -23.50 -10.23
C ALA A 316 9.36 -22.15 -9.77
N ARG A 317 10.10 -21.47 -8.88
CA ARG A 317 9.69 -20.20 -8.27
C ARG A 317 10.66 -19.10 -8.66
N ALA A 318 10.24 -18.20 -9.55
CA ALA A 318 11.10 -17.13 -10.03
C ALA A 318 10.54 -15.76 -9.64
N ILE A 319 11.39 -14.91 -9.08
CA ILE A 319 11.11 -13.50 -8.86
C ILE A 319 12.00 -12.68 -9.79
N PHE A 320 11.38 -11.79 -10.58
CA PHE A 320 12.05 -10.84 -11.44
C PHE A 320 11.77 -9.43 -10.94
N VAL A 321 12.81 -8.70 -10.56
CA VAL A 321 12.75 -7.30 -10.13
C VAL A 321 13.46 -6.45 -11.16
N VAL A 322 12.72 -5.59 -11.86
CA VAL A 322 13.20 -4.88 -13.06
C VAL A 322 13.02 -3.38 -12.88
N ASP A 323 14.06 -2.59 -13.13
CA ASP A 323 13.98 -1.13 -12.96
C ASP A 323 13.26 -0.45 -14.13
N LYS A 324 13.43 -0.98 -15.34
CA LYS A 324 12.76 -0.48 -16.56
C LYS A 324 11.63 -1.42 -16.98
N ASN A 325 11.28 -1.39 -18.25
CA ASN A 325 10.13 -2.14 -18.75
C ASN A 325 10.34 -3.66 -18.70
N VAL A 326 9.25 -4.39 -18.55
CA VAL A 326 9.19 -5.83 -18.80
C VAL A 326 8.35 -6.06 -20.05
N ASP A 327 8.97 -6.65 -21.08
CA ASP A 327 8.34 -6.89 -22.37
C ASP A 327 8.33 -8.38 -22.71
N PHE A 328 7.14 -8.98 -22.75
CA PHE A 328 6.94 -10.28 -23.37
C PHE A 328 6.67 -10.04 -24.86
N ILE A 329 7.66 -10.37 -25.69
CA ILE A 329 7.56 -10.16 -27.13
C ILE A 329 6.73 -11.28 -27.76
N PRO A 330 5.74 -10.94 -28.60
CA PRO A 330 4.99 -11.92 -29.36
C PRO A 330 5.87 -12.56 -30.43
N GLY A 331 5.83 -13.89 -30.50
CA GLY A 331 6.51 -14.68 -31.53
C GLY A 331 5.88 -16.06 -31.69
N GLN A 332 5.47 -16.67 -30.59
CA GLN A 332 4.73 -17.93 -30.41
C GLN A 332 4.08 -17.91 -29.00
N PRO A 333 3.22 -18.88 -28.60
CA PRO A 333 2.63 -18.89 -27.26
C PRO A 333 3.70 -18.97 -26.17
N VAL A 334 4.04 -17.81 -25.59
CA VAL A 334 4.81 -17.73 -24.36
C VAL A 334 4.00 -18.47 -23.30
N GLN A 335 4.60 -19.51 -22.73
CA GLN A 335 4.02 -20.23 -21.60
C GLN A 335 4.91 -19.98 -20.40
N MET A 336 4.26 -19.57 -19.33
CA MET A 336 4.90 -19.31 -18.05
C MET A 336 4.32 -20.32 -17.06
N GLY A 337 5.01 -21.45 -16.95
CA GLY A 337 4.69 -22.45 -15.92
C GLY A 337 5.27 -22.05 -14.58
N GLY A 338 5.10 -22.90 -13.56
CA GLY A 338 5.60 -22.62 -12.22
C GLY A 338 4.95 -21.42 -11.57
N ARG A 339 5.70 -20.69 -10.74
CA ARG A 339 5.20 -19.59 -9.92
C ARG A 339 6.12 -18.40 -10.10
N ASN A 340 5.64 -17.41 -10.84
CA ASN A 340 6.50 -16.29 -11.23
C ASN A 340 5.96 -14.97 -10.67
N LEU A 341 6.85 -14.10 -10.20
CA LEU A 341 6.52 -12.73 -9.84
C LEU A 341 7.36 -11.81 -10.70
N PHE A 342 6.71 -10.89 -11.40
CA PHE A 342 7.38 -9.84 -12.15
C PHE A 342 7.03 -8.50 -11.52
N TYR A 343 8.06 -7.83 -11.02
CA TYR A 343 7.99 -6.46 -10.55
C TYR A 343 8.73 -5.56 -11.53
N SER A 344 8.10 -4.44 -11.88
CA SER A 344 8.68 -3.39 -12.72
C SER A 344 8.50 -2.02 -12.08
N ASN A 345 9.59 -1.25 -11.95
CA ASN A 345 9.53 0.18 -11.62
C ASN A 345 8.95 1.03 -12.78
N ALA A 346 8.72 0.43 -13.95
CA ALA A 346 8.15 1.07 -15.13
C ALA A 346 6.92 0.29 -15.64
N ASP A 347 6.79 0.13 -16.95
CA ASP A 347 5.67 -0.58 -17.57
C ASP A 347 5.91 -2.11 -17.60
N ILE A 348 4.82 -2.88 -17.63
CA ILE A 348 4.83 -4.30 -18.00
C ILE A 348 3.91 -4.51 -19.21
N PHE A 349 4.45 -5.07 -20.28
CA PHE A 349 3.75 -5.39 -21.51
C PHE A 349 3.75 -6.91 -21.75
N VAL A 350 2.59 -7.54 -21.63
CA VAL A 350 2.41 -8.95 -21.94
C VAL A 350 1.56 -9.06 -23.20
N ARG A 351 2.17 -9.51 -24.31
CA ARG A 351 1.50 -9.57 -25.62
C ARG A 351 1.62 -10.96 -26.23
N SER A 352 0.48 -11.61 -26.41
CA SER A 352 0.39 -12.80 -27.25
C SER A 352 0.46 -12.45 -28.74
N SER A 353 0.79 -13.45 -29.56
CA SER A 353 0.69 -13.35 -31.01
C SER A 353 -0.76 -13.12 -31.46
N ASN A 354 -0.94 -12.52 -32.65
CA ASN A 354 -2.26 -12.21 -33.20
C ASN A 354 -3.07 -13.45 -33.63
N ASP A 355 -2.55 -14.66 -33.44
CA ASP A 355 -3.14 -15.93 -33.88
C ASP A 355 -4.22 -16.48 -32.94
N GLY A 356 -4.58 -15.72 -31.89
CA GLY A 356 -5.59 -16.12 -30.92
C GLY A 356 -5.06 -17.08 -29.86
N THR A 357 -3.77 -17.45 -29.90
CA THR A 357 -3.16 -18.16 -28.77
C THR A 357 -3.13 -17.25 -27.55
N ARG A 358 -3.35 -17.81 -26.36
CA ARG A 358 -3.24 -17.08 -25.09
C ARG A 358 -1.94 -17.46 -24.39
N ILE A 359 -1.25 -16.47 -23.84
CA ILE A 359 -0.12 -16.65 -22.93
C ILE A 359 -0.67 -17.17 -21.61
N LYS A 360 -0.37 -18.43 -21.28
CA LYS A 360 -0.73 -18.99 -19.98
C LYS A 360 0.35 -18.63 -18.97
N ALA A 361 -0.04 -17.99 -17.88
CA ALA A 361 0.86 -17.60 -16.82
C ALA A 361 0.28 -17.94 -15.45
N LYS A 362 1.14 -18.47 -14.57
CA LYS A 362 0.85 -18.62 -13.14
C LYS A 362 1.75 -17.68 -12.35
N GLY A 363 1.15 -16.73 -11.63
CA GLY A 363 1.97 -15.72 -10.98
C GLY A 363 1.30 -14.39 -10.65
N ILE A 364 2.17 -13.39 -10.46
CA ILE A 364 1.81 -12.02 -10.09
C ILE A 364 2.57 -11.03 -10.99
N PHE A 365 1.86 -10.03 -11.52
CA PHE A 365 2.46 -8.89 -12.21
C PHE A 365 2.26 -7.60 -11.40
N ILE A 366 3.36 -6.90 -11.11
CA ILE A 366 3.37 -5.63 -10.37
C ILE A 366 4.10 -4.58 -11.22
N ALA A 367 3.39 -3.52 -11.63
CA ALA A 367 3.95 -2.44 -12.44
C ALA A 367 3.77 -1.08 -11.74
N ARG A 368 4.81 -0.24 -11.68
CA ARG A 368 4.64 1.14 -11.16
C ARG A 368 4.09 2.12 -12.20
N ALA A 369 4.25 1.82 -13.47
CA ALA A 369 3.57 2.55 -14.53
C ALA A 369 2.40 1.71 -15.05
N ASN A 370 2.27 1.53 -16.36
CA ASN A 370 1.15 0.85 -16.98
C ASN A 370 1.39 -0.66 -17.05
N LEU A 371 0.32 -1.42 -16.85
CA LEU A 371 0.29 -2.85 -17.09
C LEU A 371 -0.63 -3.13 -18.27
N ARG A 372 -0.09 -3.68 -19.37
CA ARG A 372 -0.85 -3.99 -20.58
C ARG A 372 -0.81 -5.48 -20.88
N LEU A 373 -1.97 -6.12 -20.89
CA LEU A 373 -2.14 -7.53 -21.21
C LEU A 373 -2.92 -7.68 -22.51
N ARG A 374 -2.42 -8.50 -23.43
CA ARG A 374 -3.11 -8.86 -24.66
C ARG A 374 -3.01 -10.37 -24.89
N GLY A 375 -4.13 -11.07 -24.85
CA GLY A 375 -4.15 -12.52 -25.03
C GLY A 375 -3.52 -13.27 -23.87
N VAL A 376 -3.81 -12.92 -22.61
CA VAL A 376 -3.17 -13.56 -21.44
C VAL A 376 -4.20 -14.34 -20.64
N GLU A 377 -3.88 -15.57 -20.24
CA GLU A 377 -4.59 -16.35 -19.24
C GLU A 377 -3.72 -16.42 -17.99
N LEU A 378 -4.01 -15.58 -17.00
CA LEU A 378 -3.24 -15.45 -15.77
C LEU A 378 -3.98 -16.10 -14.61
N GLU A 379 -3.32 -17.01 -13.89
CA GLU A 379 -3.81 -17.59 -12.66
C GLU A 379 -2.95 -17.12 -11.47
N TYR A 380 -3.60 -16.49 -10.49
CA TYR A 380 -2.96 -16.08 -9.25
C TYR A 380 -2.55 -17.30 -8.43
N ASN A 381 -1.33 -17.28 -7.90
CA ASN A 381 -0.82 -18.32 -7.01
C ASN A 381 -0.55 -17.74 -5.61
N THR A 382 -1.26 -18.26 -4.60
CA THR A 382 -1.16 -17.81 -3.20
C THR A 382 0.23 -17.99 -2.59
N ASP A 383 1.02 -18.96 -3.06
CA ASP A 383 2.30 -19.30 -2.44
C ASP A 383 3.38 -18.26 -2.75
N MET A 384 3.21 -17.45 -3.80
CA MET A 384 4.12 -16.35 -4.13
C MET A 384 4.11 -15.23 -3.09
N LEU A 385 3.02 -15.12 -2.32
CA LEU A 385 2.84 -14.16 -1.25
C LEU A 385 3.87 -14.35 -0.13
N LEU A 386 4.07 -15.60 0.28
CA LEU A 386 5.03 -15.98 1.32
C LEU A 386 6.46 -15.77 0.86
N LEU A 387 6.73 -16.01 -0.42
CA LEU A 387 8.06 -15.84 -1.00
C LEU A 387 8.44 -14.35 -1.10
N HIS A 388 7.48 -13.51 -1.49
CA HIS A 388 7.67 -12.06 -1.56
C HIS A 388 8.06 -11.48 -0.20
N SER A 389 7.37 -11.82 0.89
CA SER A 389 7.68 -11.25 2.21
C SER A 389 9.09 -11.59 2.72
N HIS A 390 9.67 -12.69 2.25
CA HIS A 390 11.04 -13.08 2.57
C HIS A 390 12.08 -12.42 1.67
N LEU A 391 11.80 -12.28 0.36
CA LEU A 391 12.76 -11.79 -0.61
C LEU A 391 12.71 -10.26 -0.83
N LEU A 392 11.60 -9.62 -0.46
CA LEU A 392 11.34 -8.18 -0.67
C LEU A 392 10.73 -7.53 0.58
N PRO A 393 11.46 -7.48 1.71
CA PRO A 393 10.94 -7.02 3.00
C PRO A 393 10.42 -5.56 3.01
N GLY A 394 10.84 -4.73 2.05
CA GLY A 394 10.44 -3.31 1.95
C GLY A 394 9.20 -3.01 1.10
N LEU A 395 8.54 -4.02 0.54
CA LEU A 395 7.38 -3.84 -0.36
C LEU A 395 6.03 -4.19 0.28
N ALA A 396 6.03 -4.62 1.54
CA ALA A 396 4.81 -4.96 2.25
C ALA A 396 4.03 -3.69 2.64
N PRO A 397 2.80 -3.49 2.12
CA PRO A 397 1.97 -2.37 2.49
C PRO A 397 1.63 -2.41 3.98
N VAL A 398 1.93 -1.33 4.68
CA VAL A 398 1.63 -1.18 6.10
C VAL A 398 0.26 -0.50 6.24
N LYS A 399 -0.75 -1.25 6.67
CA LYS A 399 -2.06 -0.67 7.03
C LYS A 399 -2.00 -0.26 8.49
N TYR A 400 -2.43 0.95 8.81
CA TYR A 400 -2.58 1.38 10.20
C TYR A 400 -4.02 1.78 10.50
N GLN A 401 -4.47 1.45 11.71
CA GLN A 401 -5.77 1.85 12.23
C GLN A 401 -5.58 2.52 13.59
N TRP A 402 -6.01 3.78 13.69
CA TRP A 402 -6.06 4.50 14.95
C TRP A 402 -7.08 3.84 15.86
N ILE A 403 -6.64 3.43 17.05
CA ILE A 403 -7.54 2.90 18.07
C ILE A 403 -7.76 4.04 19.05
N ASN A 404 -8.98 4.58 19.05
CA ASN A 404 -9.32 5.66 19.96
C ASN A 404 -9.12 5.17 21.40
N PRO A 405 -8.16 5.72 22.17
CA PRO A 405 -8.02 5.38 23.56
C PRO A 405 -9.29 5.86 24.25
N ASN A 406 -10.11 4.90 24.67
CA ASN A 406 -11.42 5.08 25.28
C ASN A 406 -11.55 6.43 26.02
N PRO A 407 -12.39 7.39 25.55
CA PRO A 407 -12.37 8.79 26.02
C PRO A 407 -12.90 9.00 27.45
N ARG A 408 -13.03 7.93 28.25
CA ARG A 408 -13.58 7.97 29.61
C ARG A 408 -12.79 7.08 30.55
N ARG A 409 -11.81 7.67 31.24
CA ARG A 409 -11.47 7.34 32.63
C ARG A 409 -11.16 8.61 33.38
#